data_AF-A0A3D0ZTW3-F1
#
_entry.id   AF-A0A3D0ZTW3-F1
#
_cell.length_a   1.000
_cell.length_b   1.000
_cell.length_c   1.000
_cell.angle_alpha   90.00
_cell.angle_beta   90.00
_cell.angle_gamma   90.00
#
_symmetry.space_group_name_H-M   'P 1'
#
loop_
_entity.id
_entity.type
_entity.pdbx_description
1 polymer ?
#
loop_
_entity_poly.entity_id
_entity_poly.type
_entity_poly.pdbx_seq_one_letter_code
_entity_poly.pdbx_strand_id
1 'polypeptide(L)' 'GRSNSGEGGEDRVRFKPLDNGDSMVSRIKQVASGRFGVTAEYLVNATDLQIKMAQGA' A
#
# COMPACT_ATOMS: atom_id res chain seq x y z
N GLY A 1 -10.00 -9.21 7.47
CA GLY A 1 -8.55 -9.36 7.14
C GLY A 1 -7.95 -8.00 6.82
N ARG A 2 -6.61 -7.89 6.71
CA ARG A 2 -5.92 -6.67 6.22
C ARG A 2 -5.56 -6.85 4.75
N SER A 3 -5.77 -5.80 3.94
CA SER A 3 -5.40 -5.75 2.52
C SER A 3 -3.94 -5.31 2.33
N ASN A 4 -3.33 -5.72 1.22
CA ASN A 4 -1.96 -5.41 0.83
C ASN A 4 -1.96 -4.70 -0.55
N SER A 5 -1.10 -3.70 -0.73
CA SER A 5 -0.96 -2.96 -1.99
C SER A 5 -0.26 -3.74 -3.10
N GLY A 6 0.49 -4.79 -2.76
CA GLY A 6 1.39 -5.47 -3.69
C GLY A 6 2.56 -4.59 -4.11
N GLU A 7 3.24 -4.97 -5.19
CA GLU A 7 4.51 -4.35 -5.62
C GLU A 7 4.35 -3.03 -6.39
N GLY A 8 3.16 -2.74 -6.92
CA GLY A 8 2.96 -1.65 -7.88
C GLY A 8 2.73 -0.27 -7.27
N GLY A 9 2.77 -0.15 -5.95
CA GLY A 9 2.35 1.04 -5.23
C GLY A 9 0.83 1.12 -5.04
N GLU A 10 0.33 2.31 -4.78
CA GLU A 10 -1.11 2.56 -4.60
C GLU A 10 -1.49 3.95 -5.10
N ASP A 11 -2.64 4.06 -5.76
CA ASP A 11 -3.15 5.33 -6.25
C ASP A 11 -3.48 6.27 -5.07
N ARG A 12 -2.99 7.52 -5.16
CA ARG A 12 -3.17 8.57 -4.16
C ARG A 12 -4.65 8.90 -3.92
N VAL A 13 -5.52 8.70 -4.91
CA VAL A 13 -6.97 8.91 -4.73
C VAL A 13 -7.53 8.04 -3.61
N ARG A 14 -6.94 6.86 -3.36
CA ARG A 14 -7.38 5.92 -2.33
C ARG A 14 -7.08 6.38 -0.92
N PHE A 15 -6.19 7.35 -0.73
CA PHE A 15 -5.80 7.88 0.59
C PHE A 15 -6.89 8.75 1.23
N LYS A 16 -7.89 9.16 0.46
CA LYS A 16 -9.07 9.84 0.97
C LYS A 16 -10.18 8.82 1.26
N PRO A 17 -10.87 8.94 2.41
CA PRO A 17 -12.10 8.20 2.63
C PRO A 17 -13.12 8.51 1.55
N LEU A 18 -13.96 7.53 1.24
CA LEU A 18 -15.15 7.70 0.41
C LEU A 18 -16.22 8.51 1.16
N ASP A 19 -17.20 9.06 0.44
CA ASP A 19 -18.27 9.87 1.03
C ASP A 19 -19.11 9.10 2.06
N ASN A 20 -19.18 7.78 1.94
CA ASN A 20 -19.86 6.89 2.88
C ASN A 20 -19.00 6.53 4.12
N GLY A 21 -17.78 7.07 4.22
CA GLY A 21 -16.83 6.81 5.31
C GLY A 21 -15.93 5.59 5.10
N ASP A 22 -16.13 4.81 4.03
CA ASP A 22 -15.28 3.66 3.75
C ASP A 22 -13.87 4.09 3.33
N SER A 23 -12.89 3.23 3.60
CA SER A 23 -11.50 3.44 3.20
C SER A 23 -11.11 2.47 2.10
N MET A 24 -10.58 3.02 1.00
CA MET A 24 -9.96 2.24 -0.05
C MET A 24 -8.48 1.96 0.21
N VAL A 25 -7.90 2.48 1.30
CA VAL A 25 -6.47 2.35 1.59
C VAL A 25 -6.10 0.89 1.88
N SER A 26 -5.10 0.34 1.20
CA SER A 26 -4.49 -0.92 1.62
C SER A 26 -3.75 -0.72 2.94
N ARG A 27 -4.13 -1.48 3.99
CA ARG A 27 -3.52 -1.31 5.32
C ARG A 27 -2.04 -1.69 5.34
N ILE A 28 -1.66 -2.68 4.55
CA ILE A 28 -0.26 -3.11 4.39
C ILE A 28 0.27 -2.52 3.08
N LYS A 29 1.40 -1.81 3.17
CA LYS A 29 2.14 -1.31 2.02
C LYS A 29 3.37 -2.15 1.81
N GLN A 30 3.54 -2.69 0.61
CA GLN A 30 4.70 -3.51 0.28
C GLN A 30 5.83 -2.66 -0.30
N VAL A 31 7.07 -2.99 0.08
CA VAL A 31 8.29 -2.45 -0.52
C VAL A 31 9.09 -3.64 -1.04
N ALA A 32 9.12 -3.77 -2.37
CA ALA A 32 9.97 -4.73 -3.07
C ALA A 32 11.21 -4.04 -3.64
N SER A 33 12.13 -4.82 -4.20
CA SER A 33 13.39 -4.34 -4.77
C SER A 33 13.21 -3.25 -5.83
N GLY A 34 12.19 -3.36 -6.69
CA GLY A 34 11.89 -2.38 -7.74
C GLY A 34 11.33 -1.05 -7.22
N ARG A 35 10.82 -1.01 -5.98
CA ARG A 35 10.27 0.19 -5.32
C ARG A 35 9.23 0.94 -6.16
N PHE A 36 8.49 0.25 -7.02
CA PHE A 36 7.48 0.88 -7.86
C PHE A 36 6.39 1.55 -7.00
N GLY A 37 6.12 2.83 -7.30
CA GLY A 37 5.15 3.63 -6.56
C GLY A 37 5.49 3.90 -5.09
N VAL A 38 6.69 3.54 -4.62
CA VAL A 38 7.12 3.82 -3.24
C VAL A 38 7.53 5.28 -3.12
N THR A 39 6.67 6.08 -2.50
CA THR A 39 6.89 7.49 -2.19
C THR A 39 6.75 7.73 -0.69
N ALA A 40 7.18 8.89 -0.20
CA ALA A 40 6.95 9.26 1.21
C ALA A 40 5.45 9.22 1.56
N GLU A 41 4.60 9.75 0.68
CA GLU A 41 3.14 9.75 0.86
C GLU A 41 2.55 8.33 0.89
N TYR A 42 3.06 7.44 0.05
CA TYR A 42 2.68 6.02 0.07
C TYR A 42 3.03 5.36 1.41
N LEU A 43 4.22 5.63 1.96
CA LEU A 43 4.70 5.05 3.21
C LEU A 43 3.94 5.58 4.44
N VAL A 44 3.64 6.87 4.50
CA VAL A 44 2.88 7.45 5.64
C VAL A 44 1.42 7.01 5.67
N ASN A 45 0.87 6.54 4.55
CA ASN A 45 -0.48 5.99 4.45
C ASN A 45 -0.55 4.48 4.75
N ALA A 46 0.51 3.88 5.30
CA ALA A 46 0.55 2.49 5.73
C ALA A 46 0.15 2.34 7.20
N THR A 47 -0.58 1.26 7.52
CA THR A 47 -0.64 0.76 8.90
C THR A 47 0.56 -0.12 9.20
N ASP A 48 0.93 -0.98 8.25
CA ASP A 48 2.10 -1.86 8.36
C ASP A 48 2.91 -1.81 7.06
N LEU A 49 4.23 -1.97 7.17
CA LEU A 49 5.13 -2.08 6.03
C LEU A 49 5.61 -3.52 5.87
N GLN A 50 5.51 -4.04 4.65
CA GLN A 50 6.05 -5.36 4.29
C GLN A 50 7.27 -5.20 3.40
N ILE A 51 8.44 -5.58 3.92
CA ILE A 51 9.65 -5.72 3.10
C ILE A 51 9.57 -7.06 2.37
N LYS A 52 9.42 -7.01 1.05
CA LYS A 52 9.33 -8.22 0.23
C LYS A 52 10.70 -8.66 -0.25
N MET A 53 11.18 -9.74 0.34
CA MET A 53 12.44 -10.38 -0.06
C MET A 53 12.24 -11.37 -1.22
N ALA A 54 11.14 -12.13 -1.21
CA ALA A 54 10.82 -13.12 -2.23
C ALA A 54 9.31 -13.48 -2.23
N GLN A 55 8.82 -14.14 -3.28
CA GLN A 55 7.56 -14.89 -3.31
C GLN A 55 7.75 -16.24 -4.00
N GLY A 56 7.06 -17.29 -3.54
CA GLY A 56 7.06 -18.61 -4.18
C GLY A 56 5.83 -18.78 -5.06
N ALA A 57 5.88 -18.20 -6.26
CA ALA A 57 4.75 -18.07 -7.21
C ALA A 57 3.92 -19.36 -7.37
#